data_AF-A0A800K4D3-F1
#
_entry.id   AF-A0A800K4D3-F1
#
_cell.length_a   1.000
_cell.length_b   1.000
_cell.length_c   1.000
_cell.angle_alpha   90.00
_cell.angle_beta   90.00
_cell.angle_gamma   90.00
#
_symmetry.space_group_name_H-M   'P 1'
#
loop_
_entity.id
_entity.type
_entity.pdbx_description
1 polymer ?
#
loop_
_entity_poly.entity_id
_entity_poly.type
_entity_poly.pdbx_seq_one_letter_code
_entity_poly.pdbx_strand_id
1 'polypeptide(L)'
;MNLQGRRAARGTILAAVLVGVACDSSESRPLIDDGALAIQSRTPIDVASLGPQVGERVPEFSLPDQHGETRTLESVLGPNGALLLFHRSADW
;
A
#
# COMPACT_ATOMS: atom_id res chain seq x y z
N MET A 1 -57.14 -10.09 -26.39
CA MET A 1 -57.51 -9.36 -27.62
C MET A 1 -56.55 -8.20 -27.78
N ASN A 2 -55.42 -8.30 -28.48
CA ASN A 2 -55.23 -8.40 -29.94
C ASN A 2 -56.12 -7.43 -30.73
N LEU A 3 -55.51 -6.38 -31.29
CA LEU A 3 -55.82 -5.87 -32.62
C LEU A 3 -54.53 -5.44 -33.32
N GLN A 4 -54.21 -6.22 -34.32
CA GLN A 4 -53.06 -6.24 -35.19
C GLN A 4 -53.47 -5.55 -36.51
N GLY A 5 -52.64 -4.69 -37.12
CA GLY A 5 -53.14 -3.88 -38.24
C GLY A 5 -52.15 -3.13 -39.13
N ARG A 6 -51.04 -3.78 -39.51
CA ARG A 6 -50.32 -3.71 -40.80
C ARG A 6 -50.28 -2.36 -41.55
N ARG A 7 -49.06 -1.89 -41.84
CA ARG A 7 -48.66 -1.43 -43.19
C ARG A 7 -47.14 -1.54 -43.35
N ALA A 8 -46.74 -2.32 -44.34
CA ALA A 8 -45.37 -2.46 -44.81
C ALA A 8 -45.00 -1.23 -45.66
N ALA A 9 -43.82 -0.66 -45.42
CA ALA A 9 -43.15 0.22 -46.37
C ALA A 9 -41.67 -0.10 -46.32
N ARG A 10 -41.21 -0.85 -47.33
CA ARG A 10 -39.81 -0.99 -47.70
C ARG A 10 -39.32 0.40 -48.10
N GLY A 11 -38.22 0.88 -47.52
CA GLY A 11 -37.67 2.18 -47.86
C GLY A 11 -36.27 2.38 -47.31
N THR A 12 -35.29 2.13 -48.17
CA THR A 12 -34.00 2.83 -48.26
C THR A 12 -33.08 2.77 -47.05
N ILE A 13 -32.06 1.91 -47.18
CA ILE A 13 -30.79 2.01 -46.47
C ILE A 13 -30.20 3.40 -46.78
N LEU A 14 -30.07 4.25 -45.76
CA LEU A 14 -29.30 5.49 -45.85
C LEU A 14 -28.11 5.37 -44.89
N ALA A 15 -26.93 5.38 -45.49
CA ALA A 15 -25.64 5.37 -44.83
C ALA A 15 -25.25 6.77 -44.31
N ALA A 16 -24.25 6.77 -43.41
CA ALA A 16 -23.49 7.90 -42.87
C ALA A 16 -24.25 8.75 -41.83
N VAL A 17 -23.66 9.11 -40.68
CA VAL A 17 -22.36 9.76 -40.51
C VAL A 17 -21.71 9.27 -39.21
N LEU A 18 -20.47 8.78 -39.29
CA LEU A 18 -19.59 8.67 -38.12
C LEU A 18 -19.08 10.09 -37.82
N VAL A 19 -19.59 10.70 -36.75
CA VAL A 19 -18.96 11.89 -36.18
C VAL A 19 -17.75 11.40 -35.38
N GLY A 20 -16.57 11.49 -36.00
CA GLY A 20 -15.31 11.31 -35.30
C GLY A 20 -15.05 12.52 -34.41
N VAL A 21 -14.86 12.29 -33.12
CA VAL A 21 -14.18 13.25 -32.25
C VAL A 21 -12.71 13.22 -32.66
N ALA A 22 -12.30 14.19 -33.47
CA ALA A 22 -10.89 14.48 -33.64
C ALA A 22 -10.43 15.25 -32.40
N CYS A 23 -9.76 14.56 -31.47
CA CYS A 23 -8.94 15.23 -30.47
C CYS A 23 -7.77 15.88 -31.22
N ASP A 24 -7.83 17.20 -31.38
CA ASP A 24 -6.74 18.00 -31.93
C ASP A 24 -5.51 17.81 -31.03
N SER A 25 -4.51 17.11 -31.57
CA SER A 25 -3.25 16.82 -30.91
C SER A 25 -2.21 17.77 -31.49
N SER A 26 -2.20 19.01 -31.01
CA SER A 26 -1.16 19.99 -31.37
C SER A 26 -0.93 20.99 -30.24
N GLU A 27 -0.24 20.56 -29.19
CA GLU A 27 0.67 21.46 -28.49
C GLU A 27 1.82 20.66 -27.87
N SER A 28 2.94 20.61 -28.61
CA SER A 28 4.25 20.24 -28.06
C SER A 28 4.69 21.31 -27.07
N ARG A 29 4.47 21.06 -25.78
CA ARG A 29 4.96 21.87 -24.66
C ARG A 29 5.86 21.02 -23.75
N PRO A 30 6.92 21.61 -23.16
CA PRO A 30 8.11 20.88 -22.77
C PRO A 30 7.84 19.94 -21.59
N LEU A 31 8.55 18.82 -21.65
CA LEU A 31 8.82 17.83 -20.62
C LEU A 31 9.03 18.49 -19.24
N ILE A 32 7.97 18.58 -18.44
CA ILE A 32 8.14 18.44 -16.99
C ILE A 32 7.93 16.95 -16.75
N ASP A 33 9.04 16.21 -16.65
CA ASP A 33 9.04 14.96 -15.89
C ASP A 33 8.88 15.39 -14.43
N ASP A 34 7.65 15.77 -14.07
CA ASP A 34 7.22 15.90 -12.70
C ASP A 34 7.37 14.49 -12.16
N GLY A 35 8.55 14.21 -11.62
CA GLY A 35 8.90 12.95 -10.98
C GLY A 35 7.90 12.72 -9.85
N ALA A 36 6.75 12.18 -10.21
CA ALA A 36 5.72 11.73 -9.31
C ALA A 36 6.34 10.52 -8.65
N LEU A 37 7.07 10.78 -7.56
CA LEU A 37 7.49 9.78 -6.61
C LEU A 37 6.22 9.03 -6.24
N ALA A 38 6.02 7.86 -6.86
CA ALA A 38 4.90 7.01 -6.57
C ALA A 38 4.94 6.76 -5.07
N ILE A 39 3.98 7.32 -4.34
CA ILE A 39 3.83 7.04 -2.92
C ILE A 39 3.37 5.58 -2.86
N GLN A 40 4.34 4.68 -2.74
CA GLN A 40 4.09 3.26 -2.56
C GLN A 40 3.34 3.10 -1.25
N SER A 41 2.09 2.67 -1.34
CA SER A 41 1.28 2.28 -0.19
C SER A 41 2.00 1.16 0.55
N ARG A 42 2.34 1.41 1.81
CA ARG A 42 3.04 0.43 2.65
C ARG A 42 2.05 -0.63 3.10
N THR A 43 2.41 -1.91 2.99
CA THR A 43 1.63 -2.99 3.58
C THR A 43 1.51 -2.76 5.09
N PRO A 44 0.30 -2.75 5.67
CA PRO A 44 0.12 -2.68 7.11
C PRO A 44 0.84 -3.84 7.79
N ILE A 45 1.58 -3.55 8.86
CA ILE A 45 2.22 -4.57 9.70
C ILE A 45 1.27 -4.85 10.86
N ASP A 46 0.94 -6.12 11.09
CA ASP A 46 0.25 -6.54 12.31
C ASP A 46 1.23 -6.50 13.49
N VAL A 47 1.21 -5.39 14.21
CA VAL A 47 2.11 -5.15 15.35
C VAL A 47 1.89 -6.11 16.52
N ALA A 48 0.68 -6.67 16.67
CA ALA A 48 0.37 -7.56 17.80
C ALA A 48 1.03 -8.95 17.61
N SER A 49 1.24 -9.34 16.36
CA SER A 49 1.95 -10.57 16.01
C SER A 49 3.48 -10.47 16.18
N LEU A 50 4.02 -9.28 16.44
CA LEU A 50 5.47 -9.07 16.52
C LEU A 50 6.02 -9.41 17.90
N GLY A 51 7.14 -10.11 17.91
CA GLY A 51 7.87 -10.47 19.13
C GLY A 51 7.29 -11.67 19.88
N PRO A 52 7.93 -12.06 21.00
CA PRO A 52 7.51 -13.21 21.80
C PRO A 52 6.13 -12.99 22.42
N GLN A 53 5.28 -14.00 22.31
CA GLN A 53 3.94 -13.98 22.90
C GLN A 53 3.96 -14.36 24.39
N VAL A 54 2.87 -14.12 25.11
CA VAL A 54 2.76 -14.50 26.52
C VAL A 54 2.92 -16.01 26.67
N GLY A 55 3.89 -16.42 27.49
CA GLY A 55 4.24 -17.83 27.71
C GLY A 55 5.32 -18.36 26.76
N GLU A 56 5.65 -17.62 25.70
CA GLU A 56 6.81 -17.94 24.86
C GLU A 56 8.11 -17.49 25.51
N ARG A 57 9.20 -18.18 25.15
CA ARG A 57 10.53 -17.84 25.64
C ARG A 57 11.06 -16.59 24.91
N VAL A 58 11.60 -15.64 25.67
CA VAL A 58 12.34 -14.51 25.12
C VAL A 58 13.62 -15.02 24.46
N PRO A 59 13.95 -14.61 23.22
CA PRO A 59 15.21 -14.98 22.57
C PRO A 59 16.43 -14.53 23.37
N GLU A 60 17.47 -15.36 23.37
CA GLU A 60 18.77 -14.99 23.92
C GLU A 60 19.39 -13.82 23.15
N PHE A 61 20.10 -12.95 23.86
CA PHE A 61 20.86 -11.86 23.26
C PHE A 61 22.18 -11.64 23.99
N SER A 62 23.12 -11.02 23.28
CA SER A 62 24.38 -10.52 23.81
C SER A 62 24.67 -9.20 23.12
N LEU A 63 24.41 -8.10 23.82
CA LEU A 63 24.42 -6.74 23.25
C LEU A 63 25.16 -5.78 24.19
N PRO A 64 25.92 -4.81 23.66
CA PRO A 64 26.52 -3.76 24.48
C PRO A 64 25.44 -2.85 25.07
N ASP A 65 25.61 -2.46 26.33
CA ASP A 65 24.82 -1.41 26.98
C ASP A 65 25.34 0.00 26.62
N GLN A 66 24.77 1.03 27.25
CA GLN A 66 25.14 2.42 27.00
C GLN A 66 26.59 2.77 27.39
N HIS A 67 27.26 1.94 28.19
CA HIS A 67 28.66 2.09 28.55
C HIS A 67 29.58 1.18 27.71
N GLY A 68 29.01 0.42 26.77
CA GLY A 68 29.73 -0.55 25.96
C GLY A 68 29.97 -1.89 26.65
N GLU A 69 29.40 -2.12 27.85
CA GLU A 69 29.53 -3.41 28.52
C GLU A 69 28.56 -4.43 27.92
N THR A 70 29.05 -5.62 27.55
CA THR A 70 28.19 -6.67 27.02
C THR A 70 27.23 -7.18 28.09
N ARG A 71 25.93 -7.15 27.79
CA ARG A 71 24.85 -7.72 28.59
C ARG A 71 24.21 -8.88 27.86
N THR A 72 23.83 -9.90 28.63
CA THR A 72 23.01 -11.03 28.18
C THR A 72 21.62 -10.99 28.81
N LEU A 73 20.69 -11.81 28.30
CA LEU A 73 19.36 -11.97 28.90
C LEU A 73 19.47 -12.37 30.37
N GLU A 74 20.33 -13.33 30.71
CA GLU A 74 20.50 -13.79 32.09
C GLU A 74 21.06 -12.69 33.00
N SER A 75 21.96 -11.86 32.48
CA SER A 75 22.57 -10.78 33.27
C SER A 75 21.60 -9.67 33.65
N VAL A 76 20.51 -9.48 32.89
CA VAL A 76 19.51 -8.44 33.14
C VAL A 76 18.29 -8.95 33.90
N LEU A 77 18.13 -10.26 34.03
CA LEU A 77 17.02 -10.86 34.79
C LEU A 77 17.23 -10.65 36.30
N GLY A 78 16.30 -9.93 36.92
CA GLY A 78 16.22 -9.80 38.37
C GLY A 78 15.24 -10.80 39.01
N PRO A 79 15.11 -10.80 40.35
CA PRO A 79 14.15 -11.65 41.07
C PRO A 79 12.68 -11.38 40.68
N ASN A 80 12.39 -10.18 40.15
CA ASN A 80 11.06 -9.79 39.68
C ASN A 80 10.93 -9.86 38.14
N GLY A 81 11.90 -10.43 37.44
CA GLY A 81 12.00 -10.40 35.98
C GLY A 81 12.66 -9.12 35.44
N ALA A 82 12.47 -8.86 34.15
CA ALA A 82 13.06 -7.73 33.43
C ALA A 82 12.05 -7.11 32.46
N LEU A 83 12.23 -5.81 32.15
CA LEU A 83 11.50 -5.10 31.11
C LEU A 83 12.44 -4.83 29.92
N LEU A 84 12.12 -5.38 28.75
CA LEU A 84 12.84 -5.09 27.51
C LEU A 84 12.02 -4.08 26.69
N LEU A 85 12.51 -2.85 26.58
CA LEU A 85 11.85 -1.77 25.83
C LEU A 85 12.58 -1.53 24.50
N PHE A 86 11.87 -1.76 23.39
CA PHE A 86 12.35 -1.42 22.06
C PHE A 86 11.84 -0.03 21.68
N HIS A 87 12.77 0.88 21.41
CA HIS A 87 12.46 2.22 20.94
C HIS A 87 13.20 2.47 19.63
N ARG A 88 12.47 2.87 18.59
CA ARG A 88 13.08 3.43 17.37
C ARG A 88 13.16 4.94 17.56
N SER A 89 14.36 5.48 17.64
CA SER A 89 14.53 6.93 17.65
C SER A 89 14.05 7.53 16.33
N ALA A 90 13.52 8.75 16.39
CA ALA A 90 13.46 9.59 15.20
C ALA A 90 14.83 10.25 15.05
N ASP A 91 15.48 10.07 13.90
CA ASP A 91 16.47 11.05 13.46
C ASP A 91 15.72 12.38 13.33
N TRP A 92 16.16 13.38 14.09
CA TRP A 92 15.67 14.76 14.00
C TRP A 92 16.61 15.56 13.11
#